data_AF-A0A1I0R4N8-F1
#
_entry.id   AF-A0A1I0R4N8-F1
#
_cell.length_a   1.000
_cell.length_b   1.000
_cell.length_c   1.000
_cell.angle_alpha   90.00
_cell.angle_beta   90.00
_cell.angle_gamma   90.00
#
_symmetry.space_group_name_H-M   'P 1'
#
loop_
_entity.id
_entity.type
_entity.pdbx_description
1 polymer ?
#
loop_
_entity_poly.entity_id
_entity_poly.type
_entity_poly.pdbx_seq_one_letter_code
_entity_poly.pdbx_strand_id
1 'polypeptide(L)'
;MPILDKHMNARTLFFTLSYFLIAYTLLGQNKVDTLYFDNNGTEVKKTAPFLYYEVRSQKRGKLDGTVYRVYKNRLALETINYKKGKLDGEYYLKQLADSTITKGMITKGLREGEWTITDLYGTPYYTENYTEGVLKDRSATEEIIAEAVESDTTLNSSYNTESWNRHLVANLRYPREATRNGYEGEVWHDFIVLKNGKPSNLVWTNKGEVNEVLAAEAKRVILLYNYYQPIYKNGASIATKKKIRIVFRLK
;
A
#
# COMPACT_ATOMS: atom_id res chain seq x y z
N MET A 1 29.36 46.66 -24.15
CA MET A 1 29.01 45.27 -23.76
C MET A 1 28.18 44.67 -24.90
N PRO A 2 28.70 43.70 -25.67
CA PRO A 2 27.96 43.15 -26.79
C PRO A 2 27.02 42.03 -26.34
N ILE A 3 25.83 42.05 -26.94
CA ILE A 3 24.84 40.99 -26.98
C ILE A 3 25.44 39.85 -27.81
N LEU A 4 25.36 38.61 -27.32
CA LEU A 4 25.33 37.45 -28.22
C LEU A 4 24.33 36.42 -27.70
N ASP A 5 23.24 36.35 -28.45
CA ASP A 5 22.22 35.33 -28.45
C ASP A 5 22.83 33.94 -28.65
N LYS A 6 22.42 32.96 -27.85
CA LYS A 6 22.64 31.55 -28.17
C LYS A 6 21.46 30.74 -27.69
N HIS A 7 20.42 30.75 -28.52
CA HIS A 7 19.48 29.65 -28.70
C HIS A 7 20.12 28.29 -28.37
N MET A 8 19.81 27.79 -27.18
CA MET A 8 20.18 26.44 -26.78
C MET A 8 19.14 25.49 -27.38
N ASN A 9 19.45 24.97 -28.57
CA ASN A 9 18.61 24.03 -29.31
C ASN A 9 18.26 22.81 -28.44
N ALA A 10 16.97 22.54 -28.27
CA ALA A 10 16.43 21.37 -27.54
C ALA A 10 16.83 19.99 -28.14
N ARG A 11 17.61 19.98 -29.23
CA ARG A 11 18.18 18.78 -29.85
C ARG A 11 19.50 18.33 -29.21
N THR A 12 20.17 19.17 -28.41
CA THR A 12 21.46 18.82 -27.78
C THR A 12 21.34 18.20 -26.39
N LEU A 13 20.14 18.19 -25.80
CA LEU A 13 19.86 17.50 -24.52
C LEU A 13 19.49 16.01 -24.69
N PHE A 14 19.26 15.55 -25.93
CA PHE A 14 18.84 14.19 -26.24
C PHE A 14 20.00 13.19 -26.44
N PHE A 15 21.26 13.64 -26.29
CA PHE A 15 22.44 12.79 -26.49
C PHE A 15 23.27 12.54 -25.21
N THR A 16 22.88 13.09 -24.06
CA THR A 16 23.61 12.86 -22.80
C THR A 16 22.95 11.83 -21.88
N LEU A 17 21.69 11.44 -22.11
CA LEU A 17 21.05 10.34 -21.37
C LEU A 17 21.29 8.96 -21.98
N SER A 18 21.77 8.88 -23.23
CA SER A 18 22.06 7.64 -23.95
C SER A 18 23.49 7.11 -23.73
N TYR A 19 24.37 7.90 -23.10
CA TYR A 19 25.79 7.53 -22.91
C TYR A 19 26.13 6.95 -21.53
N PHE A 20 25.19 6.89 -20.59
CA PHE A 20 25.42 6.22 -19.31
C PHE A 20 25.31 4.68 -19.37
N LEU A 21 25.10 4.10 -20.56
CA LEU A 21 24.88 2.66 -20.72
C LEU A 21 26.06 1.86 -21.27
N ILE A 22 27.21 2.45 -21.58
CA ILE A 22 28.33 1.71 -22.20
C ILE A 22 29.66 2.06 -21.53
N ALA A 23 29.87 1.54 -20.32
CA ALA A 23 31.22 1.29 -19.79
C ALA A 23 31.18 0.41 -18.53
N TYR A 24 30.85 -0.88 -18.65
CA TYR A 24 31.35 -1.89 -17.71
C TYR A 24 31.67 -3.18 -18.45
N THR A 25 32.95 -3.41 -18.66
CA THR A 25 33.51 -4.67 -19.16
C THR A 25 33.60 -5.71 -18.04
N LEU A 26 33.35 -6.97 -18.43
CA LEU A 26 33.84 -8.22 -17.82
C LEU A 26 33.47 -8.48 -16.36
N LEU A 27 32.19 -8.82 -16.09
CA LEU A 27 31.75 -9.80 -15.09
C LEU A 27 30.24 -10.07 -15.26
N GLY A 28 29.88 -10.86 -16.28
CA GLY A 28 28.51 -11.27 -16.59
C GLY A 28 27.65 -10.14 -17.16
N GLN A 29 27.37 -10.17 -18.47
CA GLN A 29 26.50 -9.20 -19.12
C GLN A 29 25.13 -9.16 -18.41
N ASN A 30 24.77 -8.02 -17.83
CA ASN A 30 23.41 -7.75 -17.41
C ASN A 30 22.58 -7.54 -18.68
N LYS A 31 21.65 -8.45 -18.96
CA LYS A 31 20.73 -8.32 -20.10
C LYS A 31 19.56 -7.46 -19.66
N VAL A 32 19.24 -6.41 -20.42
CA VAL A 32 18.02 -5.60 -20.21
C VAL A 32 17.00 -6.01 -21.24
N ASP A 33 15.80 -6.36 -20.78
CA ASP A 33 14.67 -6.73 -21.63
C ASP A 33 13.51 -5.73 -21.45
N THR A 34 12.71 -5.54 -22.50
CA THR A 34 11.44 -4.81 -22.44
C THR A 34 10.32 -5.72 -22.90
N LEU A 35 9.34 -5.97 -22.03
CA LEU A 35 8.22 -6.89 -22.28
C LEU A 35 6.90 -6.16 -22.08
N TYR A 36 5.85 -6.60 -22.78
CA TYR A 36 4.54 -5.94 -22.76
C TYR A 36 3.52 -6.92 -22.21
N PHE A 37 2.60 -6.44 -21.39
CA PHE A 37 1.64 -7.28 -20.69
C PHE A 37 0.22 -6.77 -20.88
N ASP A 38 -0.72 -7.68 -21.13
CA ASP A 38 -2.14 -7.37 -21.24
C ASP A 38 -2.81 -7.14 -19.87
N ASN A 39 -4.14 -6.98 -19.87
CA ASN A 39 -4.92 -6.77 -18.65
C ASN A 39 -4.91 -7.98 -17.70
N ASN A 40 -4.56 -9.17 -18.20
CA ASN A 40 -4.49 -10.40 -17.41
C ASN A 40 -3.06 -10.67 -16.90
N GLY A 41 -2.11 -9.77 -17.20
CA GLY A 41 -0.69 -9.97 -16.86
C GLY A 41 0.00 -11.00 -17.76
N THR A 42 -0.57 -11.31 -18.92
CA THR A 42 0.03 -12.22 -19.91
C THR A 42 0.95 -11.43 -20.83
N GLU A 43 2.14 -11.97 -21.10
CA GLU A 43 3.09 -11.35 -22.03
C GLU A 43 2.51 -11.34 -23.47
N VAL A 44 2.56 -10.18 -24.11
CA VAL A 44 2.08 -9.96 -25.46
C VAL A 44 3.13 -9.24 -26.31
N LYS A 45 2.97 -9.30 -27.63
CA LYS A 45 3.79 -8.52 -28.55
C LYS A 45 3.49 -7.02 -28.37
N LYS A 46 4.50 -6.16 -28.57
CA LYS A 46 4.37 -4.69 -28.53
C LYS A 46 3.21 -4.13 -29.38
N THR A 47 2.92 -4.80 -30.50
CA THR A 47 1.87 -4.41 -31.46
C THR A 47 0.46 -4.81 -31.00
N ALA A 48 0.33 -5.72 -30.04
CA ALA A 48 -0.94 -6.11 -29.47
C ALA A 48 -1.41 -5.11 -28.40
N PRO A 49 -2.70 -5.09 -28.05
CA PRO A 49 -3.17 -4.34 -26.89
C PRO A 49 -2.45 -4.79 -25.61
N PHE A 50 -1.88 -3.83 -24.88
CA PHE A 50 -1.20 -4.05 -23.60
C PHE A 50 -1.63 -3.01 -22.57
N LEU A 51 -1.60 -3.39 -21.29
CA LEU A 51 -1.88 -2.55 -20.12
C LEU A 51 -0.63 -1.82 -19.64
N TYR A 52 0.49 -2.53 -19.55
CA TYR A 52 1.77 -1.98 -19.11
C TYR A 52 2.93 -2.66 -19.83
N TYR A 53 4.12 -2.08 -19.73
CA TYR A 53 5.36 -2.73 -20.12
C TYR A 53 6.35 -2.78 -18.94
N GLU A 54 7.15 -3.83 -18.90
CA GLU A 54 8.23 -4.01 -17.93
C GLU A 54 9.58 -3.74 -18.59
N VAL A 55 10.43 -2.97 -17.91
CA VAL A 55 11.86 -2.90 -18.20
C VAL A 55 12.58 -3.59 -17.05
N ARG A 56 13.34 -4.64 -17.35
CA ARG A 56 13.97 -5.48 -16.32
C ARG A 56 15.38 -5.92 -16.70
N SER A 57 16.24 -5.98 -15.69
CA SER A 57 17.60 -6.52 -15.83
C SER A 57 17.70 -7.97 -15.35
N GLN A 58 18.50 -8.75 -16.05
CA GLN A 58 18.79 -10.14 -15.71
C GLN A 58 20.29 -10.37 -15.57
N LYS A 59 20.68 -11.15 -14.57
CA LYS A 59 22.03 -11.65 -14.36
C LYS A 59 21.99 -13.17 -14.24
N ARG A 60 22.73 -13.87 -15.12
CA ARG A 60 22.75 -15.35 -15.18
C ARG A 60 21.34 -15.96 -15.30
N GLY A 61 20.49 -15.38 -16.15
CA GLY A 61 19.12 -15.85 -16.42
C GLY A 61 18.12 -15.60 -15.28
N LYS A 62 18.49 -14.83 -14.25
CA LYS A 62 17.61 -14.47 -13.13
C LYS A 62 17.44 -12.96 -13.07
N LEU A 63 16.25 -12.50 -12.67
CA LEU A 63 16.03 -11.08 -12.39
C LEU A 63 16.98 -10.63 -11.28
N ASP A 64 17.74 -9.58 -11.55
CA ASP A 64 18.73 -9.04 -10.62
C ASP A 64 18.85 -7.54 -10.92
N GLY A 65 18.44 -6.72 -9.96
CA GLY A 65 18.28 -5.28 -10.11
C GLY A 65 16.81 -4.84 -10.14
N THR A 66 16.60 -3.63 -10.63
CA THR A 66 15.31 -2.95 -10.57
C THR A 66 14.46 -3.27 -11.80
N VAL A 67 13.20 -3.59 -11.56
CA VAL A 67 12.16 -3.74 -12.58
C VAL A 67 11.26 -2.52 -12.55
N TYR A 68 11.06 -1.90 -13.71
CA TYR A 68 10.16 -0.77 -13.89
C TYR A 68 8.93 -1.23 -14.64
N ARG A 69 7.74 -0.99 -14.09
CA ARG A 69 6.44 -1.21 -14.71
C ARG A 69 5.81 0.12 -15.03
N VAL A 70 5.60 0.37 -16.31
CA VAL A 70 5.01 1.62 -16.80
C VAL A 70 3.66 1.31 -17.43
N TYR A 71 2.60 1.85 -16.84
CA TYR A 71 1.24 1.64 -17.34
C TYR A 71 1.01 2.51 -18.59
N LYS A 72 0.32 1.96 -19.59
CA LYS A 72 0.12 2.57 -20.91
C LYS A 72 -0.58 3.94 -20.83
N ASN A 73 -1.51 4.08 -19.88
CA ASN A 73 -2.20 5.35 -19.59
C ASN A 73 -1.30 6.38 -18.88
N ARG A 74 -0.07 6.01 -18.50
CA ARG A 74 0.89 6.79 -17.70
C ARG A 74 0.35 7.24 -16.34
N LEU A 75 -0.74 6.64 -15.87
CA LEU A 75 -1.32 6.94 -14.57
C LEU A 75 -0.59 6.23 -13.44
N ALA A 76 0.24 5.22 -13.73
CA ALA A 76 1.03 4.54 -12.72
C ALA A 76 2.45 4.21 -13.20
N LEU A 77 3.39 4.31 -12.27
CA LEU A 77 4.76 3.82 -12.37
C LEU A 77 5.07 3.01 -11.12
N GLU A 78 5.46 1.75 -11.31
CA GLU A 78 5.86 0.85 -10.23
C GLU A 78 7.32 0.44 -10.43
N THR A 79 8.09 0.46 -9.34
CA THR A 79 9.50 0.07 -9.30
C THR A 79 9.67 -0.99 -8.24
N ILE A 80 10.23 -2.13 -8.62
CA ILE A 80 10.38 -3.28 -7.74
C ILE A 80 11.79 -3.85 -7.88
N ASN A 81 12.45 -4.12 -6.75
CA ASN A 81 13.79 -4.69 -6.75
C ASN A 81 13.78 -6.22 -6.65
N TYR A 82 14.70 -6.83 -7.41
CA TYR A 82 14.96 -8.26 -7.39
C TYR A 82 16.42 -8.55 -7.08
N LYS A 83 16.66 -9.62 -6.32
CA LYS A 83 17.99 -10.18 -6.05
C LYS A 83 17.97 -11.67 -6.32
N LYS A 84 18.80 -12.14 -7.27
CA LYS A 84 18.86 -13.56 -7.66
C LYS A 84 17.49 -14.19 -7.97
N GLY A 85 16.61 -13.44 -8.62
CA GLY A 85 15.27 -13.87 -9.03
C GLY A 85 14.17 -13.75 -7.96
N LYS A 86 14.48 -13.23 -6.77
CA LYS A 86 13.49 -13.01 -5.71
C LYS A 86 13.24 -11.53 -5.50
N LEU A 87 11.98 -11.19 -5.23
CA LEU A 87 11.57 -9.87 -4.78
C LEU A 87 12.26 -9.50 -3.47
N ASP A 88 13.16 -8.53 -3.52
CA ASP A 88 14.01 -8.16 -2.39
C ASP A 88 14.60 -6.76 -2.62
N GLY A 89 14.28 -5.82 -1.74
CA GLY A 89 14.74 -4.44 -1.77
C GLY A 89 13.60 -3.41 -1.72
N GLU A 90 13.94 -2.19 -2.11
CA GLU A 90 12.99 -1.07 -2.07
C GLU A 90 11.84 -1.27 -3.07
N TYR A 91 10.66 -0.82 -2.66
CA TYR A 91 9.46 -0.75 -3.46
C TYR A 91 9.02 0.71 -3.61
N TYR A 92 8.57 1.06 -4.81
CA TYR A 92 8.00 2.37 -5.09
C TYR A 92 6.83 2.23 -6.06
N LEU A 93 5.72 2.91 -5.77
CA LEU A 93 4.57 3.01 -6.65
C LEU A 93 4.06 4.45 -6.66
N LYS A 94 4.00 5.08 -7.83
CA LYS A 94 3.35 6.37 -8.04
C LYS A 94 2.05 6.15 -8.78
N GLN A 95 0.93 6.61 -8.24
CA GLN A 95 -0.38 6.57 -8.86
C GLN A 95 -0.92 8.00 -9.03
N LEU A 96 -0.99 8.48 -10.27
CA LEU A 96 -1.50 9.81 -10.60
C LEU A 96 -3.02 9.91 -10.46
N ALA A 97 -3.76 8.81 -10.69
CA ALA A 97 -5.21 8.79 -10.55
C ALA A 97 -5.65 9.12 -9.12
N ASP A 98 -4.96 8.53 -8.14
CA ASP A 98 -5.22 8.75 -6.71
C ASP A 98 -4.35 9.86 -6.12
N SER A 99 -3.46 10.47 -6.92
CA SER A 99 -2.44 11.42 -6.46
C SER A 99 -1.58 10.91 -5.29
N THR A 100 -1.20 9.63 -5.31
CA THR A 100 -0.43 8.99 -4.23
C THR A 100 0.94 8.47 -4.66
N ILE A 101 1.84 8.39 -3.69
CA ILE A 101 3.09 7.64 -3.78
C ILE A 101 3.14 6.65 -2.61
N THR A 102 3.41 5.38 -2.89
CA THR A 102 3.64 4.33 -1.89
C THR A 102 5.12 3.91 -1.93
N LYS A 103 5.76 3.85 -0.77
CA LYS A 103 7.14 3.38 -0.62
C LYS A 103 7.25 2.39 0.54
N GLY A 104 8.22 1.48 0.46
CA GLY A 104 8.56 0.59 1.57
C GLY A 104 9.58 -0.46 1.16
N MET A 105 9.81 -1.42 2.04
CA MET A 105 10.77 -2.50 1.81
C MET A 105 10.06 -3.83 1.59
N ILE A 106 10.49 -4.56 0.56
CA ILE A 106 10.13 -5.97 0.37
C ILE A 106 11.33 -6.82 0.76
N THR A 107 11.15 -7.74 1.70
CA THR A 107 12.18 -8.70 2.11
C THR A 107 11.67 -10.10 1.83
N LYS A 108 12.43 -10.89 1.05
CA LYS A 108 12.05 -12.26 0.67
C LYS A 108 10.63 -12.38 0.08
N GLY A 109 10.21 -11.37 -0.69
CA GLY A 109 8.90 -11.31 -1.33
C GLY A 109 7.75 -10.84 -0.44
N LEU A 110 8.02 -10.44 0.80
CA LEU A 110 7.02 -9.97 1.75
C LEU A 110 7.26 -8.50 2.10
N ARG A 111 6.19 -7.73 2.31
CA ARG A 111 6.30 -6.37 2.85
C ARG A 111 6.91 -6.44 4.25
N GLU A 112 7.88 -5.59 4.50
CA GLU A 112 8.62 -5.54 5.77
C GLU A 112 8.82 -4.08 6.20
N GLY A 113 8.78 -3.84 7.51
CA GLY A 113 9.04 -2.54 8.10
C GLY A 113 7.96 -1.50 7.80
N GLU A 114 8.35 -0.23 7.84
CA GLU A 114 7.46 0.89 7.59
C GLU A 114 7.22 1.09 6.09
N TRP A 115 5.97 1.25 5.73
CA TRP A 115 5.49 1.60 4.42
C TRP A 115 4.78 2.94 4.49
N THR A 116 5.18 3.88 3.64
CA THR A 116 4.63 5.24 3.62
C THR A 116 3.74 5.42 2.40
N ILE A 117 2.56 6.00 2.62
CA ILE A 117 1.65 6.42 1.56
C ILE A 117 1.56 7.93 1.67
N THR A 118 2.04 8.64 0.66
CA THR A 118 2.09 10.11 0.62
C THR A 118 1.27 10.64 -0.54
N ASP A 119 1.04 11.95 -0.57
CA ASP A 119 0.67 12.67 -1.78
C ASP A 119 1.82 12.67 -2.81
N LEU A 120 1.63 13.38 -3.93
CA LEU A 120 2.66 13.51 -4.97
C LEU A 120 3.86 14.39 -4.58
N TYR A 121 3.77 15.14 -3.47
CA TYR A 121 4.81 16.02 -2.94
C TYR A 121 5.61 15.37 -1.80
N GLY A 122 5.17 14.21 -1.31
CA GLY A 122 5.82 13.48 -0.22
C GLY A 122 5.19 13.73 1.16
N THR A 123 4.07 14.46 1.24
CA THR A 123 3.32 14.64 2.49
C THR A 123 2.63 13.32 2.83
N PRO A 124 2.91 12.70 3.99
CA PRO A 124 2.28 11.45 4.35
C PRO A 124 0.77 11.61 4.50
N TYR A 125 0.01 10.63 3.99
CA TYR A 125 -1.38 10.41 4.37
C TYR A 125 -1.44 9.44 5.55
N TYR A 126 -0.71 8.33 5.46
CA TYR A 126 -0.60 7.35 6.53
C TYR A 126 0.63 6.48 6.35
N THR A 127 1.04 5.84 7.43
CA THR A 127 2.07 4.80 7.46
C THR A 127 1.44 3.45 7.82
N GLU A 128 2.02 2.38 7.28
CA GLU A 128 1.67 1.00 7.57
C GLU A 128 2.93 0.27 8.05
N ASN A 129 2.86 -0.45 9.16
CA ASN A 129 3.98 -1.22 9.68
C ASN A 129 3.76 -2.72 9.45
N TYR A 130 4.70 -3.38 8.79
CA TYR A 130 4.63 -4.80 8.45
C TYR A 130 5.74 -5.62 9.11
N THR A 131 5.41 -6.88 9.41
CA THR A 131 6.39 -7.91 9.77
C THR A 131 6.03 -9.19 9.05
N GLU A 132 6.96 -9.72 8.25
CA GLU A 132 6.77 -10.92 7.43
C GLU A 132 5.49 -10.85 6.57
N GLY A 133 5.24 -9.69 5.97
CA GLY A 133 4.07 -9.44 5.12
C GLY A 133 2.76 -9.22 5.88
N VAL A 134 2.75 -9.31 7.21
CA VAL A 134 1.56 -9.09 8.04
C VAL A 134 1.53 -7.65 8.54
N LEU A 135 0.46 -6.92 8.22
CA LEU A 135 0.20 -5.58 8.75
C LEU A 135 0.01 -5.64 10.27
N LYS A 136 0.86 -4.93 11.01
CA LYS A 136 0.82 -4.80 12.46
C LYS A 136 0.08 -3.55 12.92
N ASP A 137 0.25 -2.45 12.19
CA ASP A 137 -0.33 -1.17 12.55
C ASP A 137 -0.50 -0.23 11.35
N ARG A 138 -1.43 0.71 11.46
CA ARG A 138 -1.62 1.80 10.51
C ARG A 138 -1.89 3.10 11.28
N SER A 139 -1.13 4.15 10.95
CA SER A 139 -1.26 5.48 11.55
C SER A 139 -1.48 6.54 10.48
N ALA A 140 -2.57 7.31 10.60
CA ALA A 140 -2.90 8.44 9.77
C ALA A 140 -2.15 9.69 10.25
N THR A 141 -2.07 10.71 9.39
CA THR A 141 -1.54 12.02 9.78
C THR A 141 -2.54 12.86 10.58
N GLU A 142 -2.02 13.84 11.31
CA GLU A 142 -2.80 14.75 12.15
C GLU A 142 -3.89 15.49 11.37
N GLU A 143 -3.63 15.87 10.12
CA GLU A 143 -4.62 16.50 9.25
C GLU A 143 -5.83 15.58 9.00
N ILE A 144 -5.59 14.31 8.69
CA ILE A 144 -6.65 13.32 8.49
C ILE A 144 -7.38 13.04 9.79
N ILE A 145 -6.65 12.99 10.91
CA ILE A 145 -7.23 12.81 12.24
C ILE A 145 -8.18 13.98 12.54
N ALA A 146 -7.75 15.22 12.32
CA ALA A 146 -8.57 16.42 12.52
C ALA A 146 -9.83 16.40 11.63
N GLU A 147 -9.69 16.06 10.34
CA GLU A 147 -10.82 15.91 9.42
C GLU A 147 -11.85 14.88 9.93
N ALA A 148 -11.37 13.73 10.42
CA ALA A 148 -12.22 12.68 10.95
C ALA A 148 -12.92 13.06 12.27
N VAL A 149 -12.25 13.86 13.12
CA VAL A 149 -12.83 14.40 14.37
C VAL A 149 -13.99 15.34 14.05
N GLU A 150 -13.84 16.21 13.05
CA GLU A 150 -14.89 17.14 12.64
C GLU A 150 -16.12 16.40 12.10
N SER A 151 -15.91 15.35 11.29
CA SER A 151 -16.99 14.61 10.63
C SER A 151 -17.80 13.70 11.57
N ASP A 152 -17.19 13.17 12.63
CA ASP A 152 -17.80 12.28 13.64
C ASP A 152 -19.08 12.86 14.27
N THR A 153 -19.13 14.18 14.44
CA THR A 153 -20.22 14.88 15.13
C THR A 153 -21.56 14.89 14.37
N THR A 154 -21.60 14.45 13.10
CA THR A 154 -22.77 14.66 12.21
C THR A 154 -23.34 13.41 11.55
N LEU A 155 -22.68 12.26 11.64
CA LEU A 155 -23.17 11.01 11.03
C LEU A 155 -23.09 9.84 12.01
N ASN A 156 -24.26 9.40 12.51
CA ASN A 156 -24.46 8.04 13.01
C ASN A 156 -24.25 7.07 11.84
N SER A 157 -23.00 6.77 11.55
CA SER A 157 -22.58 6.09 10.34
C SER A 157 -22.74 4.58 10.55
N SER A 158 -23.95 4.08 10.25
CA SER A 158 -24.18 2.64 10.14
C SER A 158 -23.22 2.06 9.09
N TYR A 159 -22.39 1.09 9.47
CA TYR A 159 -21.59 0.33 8.52
C TYR A 159 -22.48 -0.73 7.86
N ASN A 160 -22.12 -1.20 6.67
CA ASN A 160 -22.80 -2.34 6.07
C ASN A 160 -22.58 -3.57 6.97
N THR A 161 -23.58 -3.84 7.82
CA THR A 161 -23.52 -4.85 8.87
C THR A 161 -23.40 -6.25 8.27
N GLU A 162 -24.02 -6.48 7.11
CA GLU A 162 -23.95 -7.75 6.40
C GLU A 162 -22.53 -8.05 5.90
N SER A 163 -21.88 -7.07 5.25
CA SER A 163 -20.51 -7.21 4.75
C SER A 163 -19.51 -7.45 5.89
N TRP A 164 -19.66 -6.70 6.99
CA TRP A 164 -18.84 -6.89 8.18
C TRP A 164 -19.03 -8.27 8.81
N ASN A 165 -20.28 -8.74 8.94
CA ASN A 165 -20.55 -10.06 9.50
C ASN A 165 -19.97 -11.18 8.63
N ARG A 166 -20.08 -11.08 7.29
CA ARG A 166 -19.42 -12.02 6.38
C ARG A 166 -17.90 -12.02 6.56
N HIS A 167 -17.30 -10.84 6.70
CA HIS A 167 -15.87 -10.71 6.95
C HIS A 167 -15.45 -11.37 8.26
N LEU A 168 -16.21 -11.16 9.35
CA LEU A 168 -15.96 -11.80 10.63
C LEU A 168 -16.06 -13.33 10.52
N VAL A 169 -17.10 -13.86 9.89
CA VAL A 169 -17.25 -15.32 9.70
C VAL A 169 -16.05 -15.92 8.95
N ALA A 170 -15.53 -15.21 7.94
CA ALA A 170 -14.42 -15.70 7.14
C ALA A 170 -13.04 -15.55 7.83
N ASN A 171 -12.87 -14.53 8.68
CA ASN A 171 -11.55 -14.10 9.13
C ASN A 171 -11.33 -14.10 10.63
N LEU A 172 -12.37 -13.99 11.45
CA LEU A 172 -12.25 -13.98 12.91
C LEU A 172 -11.87 -15.37 13.40
N ARG A 173 -10.84 -15.45 14.24
CA ARG A 173 -10.35 -16.69 14.82
C ARG A 173 -10.42 -16.59 16.33
N TYR A 174 -10.98 -17.59 16.99
CA TYR A 174 -10.84 -17.67 18.44
C TYR A 174 -9.38 -18.05 18.78
N PRO A 175 -8.61 -17.22 19.52
CA PRO A 175 -7.22 -17.53 19.81
C PRO A 175 -7.07 -18.80 20.65
N ARG A 176 -6.13 -19.67 20.28
CA ARG A 176 -5.92 -20.97 20.98
C ARG A 176 -5.64 -20.80 22.47
N GLU A 177 -4.88 -19.76 22.82
CA GLU A 177 -4.59 -19.44 24.22
C GLU A 177 -5.85 -19.02 24.98
N ALA A 178 -6.70 -18.19 24.37
CA ALA A 178 -7.97 -17.80 24.96
C ALA A 178 -8.88 -19.02 25.16
N THR A 179 -8.92 -19.95 24.20
CA THR A 179 -9.67 -21.21 24.34
C THR A 179 -9.17 -22.07 25.50
N ARG A 180 -7.85 -22.23 25.67
CA ARG A 180 -7.27 -23.05 26.74
C ARG A 180 -7.50 -22.47 28.13
N ASN A 181 -7.48 -21.14 28.24
CA ASN A 181 -7.59 -20.44 29.53
C ASN A 181 -9.00 -19.96 29.85
N GLY A 182 -9.99 -20.23 28.99
CA GLY A 182 -11.37 -19.80 29.24
C GLY A 182 -11.61 -18.30 29.06
N TYR A 183 -10.75 -17.58 28.34
CA TYR A 183 -10.87 -16.12 28.20
C TYR A 183 -11.99 -15.75 27.24
N GLU A 184 -13.01 -15.07 27.75
CA GLU A 184 -14.10 -14.49 26.97
C GLU A 184 -14.18 -12.98 27.17
N GLY A 185 -15.01 -12.31 26.37
CA GLY A 185 -15.32 -10.91 26.60
C GLY A 185 -15.74 -10.17 25.34
N GLU A 186 -15.86 -8.87 25.48
CA GLU A 186 -16.29 -7.96 24.42
C GLU A 186 -15.22 -6.92 24.20
N VAL A 187 -14.57 -6.93 23.04
CA VAL A 187 -13.53 -5.97 22.73
C VAL A 187 -14.12 -4.80 21.97
N TRP A 188 -13.86 -3.60 22.45
CA TRP A 188 -14.27 -2.35 21.81
C TRP A 188 -13.08 -1.60 21.22
N HIS A 189 -13.20 -1.16 19.97
CA HIS A 189 -12.20 -0.32 19.33
C HIS A 189 -12.82 0.93 18.74
N ASP A 190 -12.22 2.07 19.04
CA ASP A 190 -12.43 3.32 18.31
C ASP A 190 -11.31 3.47 17.28
N PHE A 191 -11.62 3.96 16.08
CA PHE A 191 -10.64 4.08 15.00
C PHE A 191 -11.12 5.05 13.92
N ILE A 192 -10.23 5.38 12.98
CA ILE A 192 -10.52 6.22 11.82
C ILE A 192 -10.65 5.34 10.59
N VAL A 193 -11.73 5.50 9.84
CA VAL A 193 -11.84 5.03 8.46
C VAL A 193 -11.34 6.15 7.55
N LEU A 194 -10.25 5.87 6.84
CA LEU A 194 -9.65 6.77 5.87
C LEU A 194 -10.55 6.91 4.62
N LYS A 195 -10.28 7.93 3.80
CA LYS A 195 -10.98 8.22 2.54
C LYS A 195 -11.04 7.02 1.58
N ASN A 196 -10.03 6.15 1.64
CA ASN A 196 -9.93 4.94 0.83
C ASN A 196 -10.53 3.68 1.51
N GLY A 197 -11.32 3.83 2.58
CA GLY A 197 -12.02 2.73 3.26
C GLY A 197 -11.16 1.88 4.19
N LYS A 198 -9.91 2.29 4.43
CA LYS A 198 -8.97 1.60 5.30
C LYS A 198 -9.07 2.07 6.76
N PRO A 199 -9.04 1.17 7.77
CA PRO A 199 -9.00 1.56 9.17
C PRO A 199 -7.60 1.99 9.61
N SER A 200 -7.52 2.95 10.53
CA SER A 200 -6.27 3.52 11.06
C SER A 200 -6.46 3.99 12.51
N ASN A 201 -5.35 4.15 13.25
CA ASN A 201 -5.32 4.72 14.61
C ASN A 201 -6.29 4.01 15.57
N LEU A 202 -6.24 2.68 15.61
CA LEU A 202 -7.12 1.89 16.47
C LEU A 202 -6.77 2.09 17.95
N VAL A 203 -7.79 2.39 18.75
CA VAL A 203 -7.73 2.56 20.20
C VAL A 203 -8.61 1.49 20.84
N TRP A 204 -8.02 0.58 21.61
CA TRP A 204 -8.76 -0.37 22.43
C TRP A 204 -9.33 0.36 23.66
N THR A 205 -10.66 0.54 23.67
CA THR A 205 -11.30 1.46 24.62
C THR A 205 -11.64 0.85 25.98
N ASN A 206 -11.72 -0.47 26.08
CA ASN A 206 -11.99 -1.19 27.33
C ASN A 206 -10.78 -2.02 27.78
N LYS A 207 -9.60 -1.39 27.73
CA LYS A 207 -8.34 -2.00 28.17
C LYS A 207 -8.40 -2.34 29.66
N GLY A 208 -7.98 -3.55 30.00
CA GLY A 208 -8.00 -4.08 31.37
C GLY A 208 -9.27 -4.84 31.72
N GLU A 209 -10.35 -4.71 30.95
CA GLU A 209 -11.60 -5.47 31.15
C GLU A 209 -11.59 -6.82 30.41
N VAL A 210 -10.81 -6.93 29.34
CA VAL A 210 -10.73 -8.12 28.49
C VAL A 210 -9.26 -8.52 28.31
N ASN A 211 -9.02 -9.82 28.16
CA ASN A 211 -7.67 -10.33 27.96
C ASN A 211 -7.06 -9.81 26.64
N GLU A 212 -5.77 -9.46 26.67
CA GLU A 212 -5.05 -8.84 25.56
C GLU A 212 -5.00 -9.72 24.29
N VAL A 213 -5.06 -11.04 24.43
CA VAL A 213 -5.03 -11.97 23.30
C VAL A 213 -6.29 -11.82 22.44
N LEU A 214 -7.45 -11.58 23.07
CA LEU A 214 -8.70 -11.27 22.37
C LEU A 214 -8.63 -9.90 21.70
N ALA A 215 -8.04 -8.91 22.40
CA ALA A 215 -7.86 -7.57 21.86
C ALA A 215 -6.94 -7.54 20.62
N ALA A 216 -5.86 -8.33 20.64
CA ALA A 216 -4.94 -8.48 19.52
C ALA A 216 -5.63 -9.07 18.28
N GLU A 217 -6.47 -10.08 18.46
CA GLU A 217 -7.25 -10.67 17.35
C GLU A 217 -8.31 -9.70 16.82
N ALA A 218 -9.00 -8.98 17.70
CA ALA A 218 -9.94 -7.93 17.31
C ALA A 218 -9.24 -6.85 16.47
N LYS A 219 -8.07 -6.37 16.91
CA LYS A 219 -7.24 -5.44 16.12
C LYS A 219 -6.90 -6.01 14.75
N ARG A 220 -6.42 -7.27 14.69
CA ARG A 220 -6.04 -7.92 13.42
C ARG A 220 -7.21 -8.00 12.45
N VAL A 221 -8.38 -8.46 12.89
CA VAL A 221 -9.54 -8.64 12.00
C VAL A 221 -10.10 -7.30 11.51
N ILE A 222 -10.05 -6.25 12.34
CA ILE A 222 -10.41 -4.88 11.94
C ILE A 222 -9.44 -4.39 10.86
N LEU A 223 -8.13 -4.47 11.10
CA LEU A 223 -7.10 -4.04 10.13
C LEU A 223 -7.16 -4.80 8.80
N LEU A 224 -7.60 -6.05 8.81
CA LEU A 224 -7.77 -6.86 7.61
C LEU A 224 -8.96 -6.41 6.75
N TYR A 225 -9.94 -5.73 7.32
CA TYR A 225 -11.11 -5.24 6.59
C TYR A 225 -10.81 -3.87 5.95
N ASN A 226 -10.47 -3.88 4.66
CA ASN A 226 -10.13 -2.67 3.89
C ASN A 226 -11.32 -2.11 3.06
N TYR A 227 -12.55 -2.56 3.33
CA TYR A 227 -13.75 -2.22 2.56
C TYR A 227 -14.79 -1.46 3.39
N TYR A 228 -14.36 -0.65 4.35
CA TYR A 228 -15.28 0.28 4.99
C TYR A 228 -15.77 1.28 3.94
N GLN A 229 -17.08 1.42 3.81
CA GLN A 229 -17.68 2.38 2.88
C GLN A 229 -17.33 3.80 3.37
N PRO A 230 -16.59 4.59 2.57
CA PRO A 230 -16.32 5.97 2.93
C PRO A 230 -17.62 6.79 2.86
N ILE A 231 -17.69 7.84 3.67
CA ILE A 231 -18.77 8.83 3.57
C ILE A 231 -18.34 9.88 2.55
N TYR A 232 -19.29 10.33 1.74
CA TYR A 232 -19.06 11.40 0.76
C TYR A 232 -19.62 12.72 1.26
N LYS A 233 -18.83 13.79 1.22
CA LYS A 233 -19.23 15.17 1.51
C LYS A 233 -18.80 16.03 0.32
N ASN A 234 -19.72 16.80 -0.25
CA ASN A 234 -19.47 17.66 -1.42
C ASN A 234 -18.82 16.93 -2.61
N GLY A 235 -19.19 15.65 -2.83
CA GLY A 235 -18.65 14.84 -3.93
C GLY A 235 -17.29 14.19 -3.67
N ALA A 236 -16.67 14.40 -2.51
CA ALA A 236 -15.40 13.78 -2.13
C ALA A 236 -15.59 12.84 -0.92
N SER A 237 -14.87 11.72 -0.91
CA SER A 237 -14.80 10.84 0.26
C SER A 237 -14.06 11.53 1.40
N ILE A 238 -14.58 11.43 2.62
CA ILE A 238 -13.98 12.01 3.83
C ILE A 238 -13.58 10.94 4.84
N ALA A 239 -12.58 11.25 5.67
CA ALA A 239 -12.21 10.40 6.79
C ALA A 239 -13.26 10.50 7.92
N THR A 240 -13.51 9.40 8.63
CA THR A 240 -14.57 9.34 9.65
C THR A 240 -14.15 8.49 10.85
N LYS A 241 -14.60 8.86 12.04
CA LYS A 241 -14.44 8.01 13.22
C LYS A 241 -15.47 6.88 13.25
N LYS A 242 -15.06 5.76 13.83
CA LYS A 242 -15.88 4.56 14.00
C LYS A 242 -15.59 3.91 15.34
N LYS A 243 -16.62 3.24 15.86
CA LYS A 243 -16.53 2.34 17.00
C LYS A 243 -17.08 0.98 16.61
N ILE A 244 -16.35 -0.09 16.91
CA ILE A 244 -16.78 -1.47 16.70
C ILE A 244 -16.64 -2.27 17.99
N ARG A 245 -17.62 -3.16 18.19
CA ARG A 245 -17.64 -4.20 19.22
C ARG A 245 -17.44 -5.57 18.57
N ILE A 246 -16.53 -6.37 19.11
CA ILE A 246 -16.36 -7.79 18.73
C ILE A 246 -16.53 -8.64 19.99
N VAL A 247 -17.42 -9.62 19.93
CA VAL A 247 -17.74 -10.49 21.06
C VAL A 247 -17.06 -11.85 20.89
N PHE A 248 -16.35 -12.30 21.92
CA PHE A 248 -15.75 -13.62 22.01
C PHE A 248 -16.46 -14.43 23.09
N ARG A 249 -17.11 -15.53 22.69
CA ARG A 249 -17.74 -16.51 23.59
C ARG A 249 -17.28 -17.91 23.22
N LEU A 250 -16.97 -18.72 24.20
CA LEU A 250 -16.83 -20.15 24.07
C LEU A 250 -18.23 -20.75 23.87
N LYS A 251 -18.26 -21.88 23.19
CA LYS A 251 -19.49 -22.66 23.01
C LYS A 251 -19.69 -23.58 24.18
#